data_AF-A0A1I2I936-F1
#
_entry.id   AF-A0A1I2I936-F1
#
_cell.length_a   1.000
_cell.length_b   1.000
_cell.length_c   1.000
_cell.angle_alpha   90.00
_cell.angle_beta   90.00
_cell.angle_gamma   90.00
#
_symmetry.space_group_name_H-M   'P 1'
#
loop_
_entity.id
_entity.type
_entity.pdbx_description
1 polymer ?
#
loop_
_entity_poly.entity_id
_entity_poly.type
_entity_poly.pdbx_seq_one_letter_code
_entity_poly.pdbx_strand_id
1 'polypeptide(L)'
;MKKTTIRVVIGAALLLVGFGIGFLNPKAIEADGVSTTPGSIDDPVVTKSYIDEQLAKLSGGGSGAGNGSGSSSSGSNTDSSLKVVSVPSGKVLLGDEGTEIILRVGKAVAYSSDSSGIVDLTGGKDLVKGNTIASNHLLLMPRSGRGVTAAAGYTKSLTVLVRGEYKLQSVN
;
A
#
# COMPACT_ATOMS: atom_id res chain seq x y z
N MET A 1 -12.32 64.34 -22.85
CA MET A 1 -10.99 63.91 -23.32
C MET A 1 -9.87 64.21 -22.32
N LYS A 2 -9.43 65.45 -22.10
CA LYS A 2 -8.24 65.80 -21.28
C LYS A 2 -8.13 65.12 -19.89
N LYS A 3 -9.24 64.97 -19.15
CA LYS A 3 -9.25 64.35 -17.80
C LYS A 3 -8.93 62.84 -17.81
N THR A 4 -9.25 62.12 -18.87
CA THR A 4 -8.99 60.67 -18.98
C THR A 4 -7.51 60.42 -19.25
N THR A 5 -6.91 61.21 -20.15
CA THR A 5 -5.48 61.13 -20.49
C THR A 5 -4.59 61.33 -19.26
N ILE A 6 -4.89 62.31 -18.40
CA ILE A 6 -4.17 62.54 -17.13
C ILE A 6 -4.17 61.30 -16.23
N ARG A 7 -5.30 60.61 -16.10
CA ARG A 7 -5.41 59.41 -15.24
C ARG A 7 -4.57 58.25 -15.78
N VAL A 8 -4.53 58.06 -17.09
CA VAL A 8 -3.70 57.02 -17.74
C VAL A 8 -2.21 57.30 -17.55
N VAL A 9 -1.77 58.55 -17.70
CA VAL A 9 -0.36 58.95 -17.50
C VAL A 9 0.09 58.73 -16.05
N ILE A 10 -0.75 59.07 -15.06
CA ILE A 10 -0.45 58.83 -13.64
C ILE A 10 -0.36 57.33 -13.35
N GLY A 11 -1.27 56.51 -13.89
CA GLY A 11 -1.21 55.05 -13.74
C GLY A 11 0.06 54.44 -14.33
N ALA A 12 0.47 54.86 -15.53
CA ALA A 12 1.71 54.42 -16.17
C ALA A 12 2.96 54.83 -15.36
N ALA A 13 2.99 56.05 -14.83
CA ALA A 13 4.09 56.52 -13.98
C ALA A 13 4.21 55.71 -12.68
N LEU A 14 3.09 55.40 -12.01
CA LEU A 14 3.09 54.58 -10.79
C LEU A 14 3.58 53.14 -11.05
N LEU A 15 3.20 52.53 -12.18
CA LEU A 15 3.68 51.20 -12.56
C LEU A 15 5.19 51.18 -12.81
N LEU A 16 5.73 52.19 -13.50
CA LEU A 16 7.18 52.29 -13.75
C LEU A 16 7.98 52.50 -12.46
N VAL A 17 7.48 53.32 -11.52
CA VAL A 17 8.13 53.51 -10.21
C VAL A 17 8.08 52.23 -9.37
N GLY A 18 6.93 51.54 -9.33
CA GLY A 18 6.79 50.26 -8.61
C GLY A 18 7.73 49.18 -9.14
N PHE A 19 7.82 49.04 -10.47
CA PHE A 19 8.73 48.08 -11.11
C PHE A 19 10.20 48.46 -10.87
N GLY A 20 10.54 49.75 -10.94
CA GLY A 20 11.90 50.24 -10.65
C GLY A 20 12.36 49.96 -9.22
N ILE A 21 11.49 50.17 -8.21
CA ILE A 21 11.81 49.88 -6.80
C ILE A 21 12.04 48.37 -6.59
N GLY A 22 11.24 47.51 -7.23
CA GLY A 22 11.41 46.07 -7.19
C GLY A 22 12.70 45.58 -7.89
N PHE A 23 13.10 46.23 -8.99
CA PHE A 23 14.31 45.87 -9.72
C PHE A 23 15.60 46.36 -9.02
N LEU A 24 15.55 47.50 -8.34
CA LEU A 24 16.69 48.09 -7.63
C LEU A 24 16.95 47.52 -6.23
N ASN A 25 16.02 46.71 -5.69
CA ASN A 25 16.20 46.02 -4.41
C ASN A 25 16.17 44.49 -4.58
N PRO A 26 17.17 43.88 -5.24
CA PRO A 26 17.37 42.43 -5.21
C PRO A 26 17.91 42.00 -3.84
N LYS A 27 17.09 42.17 -2.79
CA LYS A 27 17.25 41.43 -1.54
C LYS A 27 16.86 39.99 -1.85
N ALA A 28 17.84 39.24 -2.38
CA ALA A 28 17.72 37.82 -2.54
C ALA A 28 17.31 37.24 -1.18
N ILE A 29 16.16 36.56 -1.16
CA ILE A 29 15.81 35.67 -0.06
C ILE A 29 16.68 34.44 -0.28
N GLU A 30 17.92 34.52 0.17
CA GLU A 30 18.73 33.32 0.34
C GLU A 30 18.05 32.50 1.42
N ALA A 31 17.47 31.37 1.02
CA ALA A 31 17.00 30.39 1.96
C ALA A 31 18.24 29.89 2.71
N ASP A 32 18.32 30.17 4.01
CA ASP A 32 19.38 29.70 4.90
C ASP A 32 19.26 28.18 5.05
N GLY A 33 19.78 27.50 4.02
CA GLY A 33 19.69 26.07 3.85
C GLY A 33 20.68 25.39 4.76
N VAL A 34 20.30 25.23 6.02
CA VAL A 34 20.98 24.32 6.96
C VAL A 34 20.80 22.90 6.45
N SER A 35 21.62 22.53 5.48
CA SER A 35 21.78 21.17 4.99
C SER A 35 22.56 20.38 6.03
N THR A 36 21.84 19.91 7.06
CA THR A 36 22.35 18.95 8.04
C THR A 36 22.78 17.68 7.31
N THR A 37 24.02 17.67 6.86
CA THR A 37 24.64 16.56 6.17
C THR A 37 24.97 15.53 7.23
N PRO A 38 24.44 14.29 7.16
CA PRO A 38 24.69 13.30 8.20
C PRO A 38 26.20 13.08 8.40
N GLY A 39 26.67 13.21 9.64
CA GLY A 39 28.08 13.20 10.01
C GLY A 39 28.83 14.53 9.86
N SER A 40 28.16 15.66 9.60
CA SER A 40 28.78 17.00 9.71
C SER A 40 28.97 17.42 11.17
N ILE A 41 29.72 18.51 11.39
CA ILE A 41 29.92 19.06 12.75
C ILE A 41 28.62 19.63 13.36
N ASP A 42 27.65 19.95 12.51
CA ASP A 42 26.33 20.48 12.87
C ASP A 42 25.27 19.36 13.02
N ASP A 43 25.63 18.09 12.79
CA ASP A 43 24.74 16.93 12.96
C ASP A 43 24.61 16.56 14.46
N PRO A 44 23.40 16.59 15.05
CA PRO A 44 23.22 16.34 16.48
C PRO A 44 23.57 14.90 16.88
N VAL A 45 24.48 14.76 17.84
CA VAL A 45 24.85 13.46 18.42
C VAL A 45 23.67 12.86 19.21
N VAL A 46 23.18 11.70 18.76
CA VAL A 46 22.15 10.92 19.46
C VAL A 46 22.77 9.76 20.25
N THR A 47 22.13 9.36 21.36
CA THR A 47 22.60 8.24 22.18
C THR A 47 22.21 6.89 21.59
N LYS A 48 23.01 5.85 21.88
CA LYS A 48 22.67 4.47 21.49
C LYS A 48 21.29 4.06 22.01
N SER A 49 20.95 4.40 23.26
CA SER A 49 19.64 4.06 23.83
C SER A 49 18.47 4.73 23.11
N TYR A 50 18.64 5.95 22.59
CA TYR A 50 17.62 6.59 21.76
C TYR A 50 17.45 5.86 20.43
N ILE A 51 18.54 5.49 19.76
CA ILE A 51 18.48 4.66 18.54
C ILE A 51 17.84 3.31 18.84
N ASP A 52 18.22 2.64 19.94
CA ASP A 52 17.65 1.36 20.36
C ASP A 52 16.15 1.48 20.69
N GLU A 53 15.71 2.57 21.33
CA GLU A 53 14.31 2.83 21.67
C GLU A 53 13.47 3.09 20.40
N GLN A 54 13.98 3.92 19.48
CA GLN A 54 13.34 4.17 18.20
C GLN A 54 13.33 2.90 17.33
N LEU A 55 14.43 2.14 17.32
CA LEU A 55 14.51 0.84 16.65
C LEU A 55 13.58 -0.20 17.30
N ALA A 56 13.35 -0.17 18.61
CA ALA A 56 12.36 -1.04 19.25
C ALA A 56 10.92 -0.67 18.82
N LYS A 57 10.62 0.64 18.72
CA LYS A 57 9.34 1.14 18.17
C LYS A 57 9.13 0.73 16.70
N LEU A 58 10.20 0.72 15.88
CA LEU A 58 10.13 0.25 14.48
C LEU A 58 10.14 -1.29 14.35
N SER A 59 10.96 -1.99 15.13
CA SER A 59 11.16 -3.44 15.09
C SER A 59 10.01 -4.24 15.70
N GLY A 60 9.02 -3.57 16.31
CA GLY A 60 7.67 -4.10 16.47
C GLY A 60 7.00 -4.49 15.14
N GLY A 61 7.55 -4.08 14.00
CA GLY A 61 7.19 -4.47 12.64
C GLY A 61 7.91 -5.68 12.02
N GLY A 62 8.60 -6.53 12.82
CA GLY A 62 9.17 -7.82 12.38
C GLY A 62 10.40 -7.76 11.44
N SER A 63 11.23 -8.80 11.26
CA SER A 63 11.42 -10.11 11.91
C SER A 63 12.78 -10.70 11.46
N GLY A 64 13.50 -11.56 12.20
CA GLY A 64 13.29 -12.08 13.55
C GLY A 64 13.98 -13.45 13.75
N ALA A 65 15.16 -13.50 14.40
CA ALA A 65 15.92 -14.74 14.66
C ALA A 65 16.67 -14.69 16.00
N GLY A 66 16.01 -15.11 17.10
CA GLY A 66 16.61 -15.12 18.43
C GLY A 66 15.68 -15.79 19.46
N ASN A 67 16.15 -16.88 20.06
CA ASN A 67 15.38 -17.79 20.90
C ASN A 67 14.92 -17.14 22.23
N GLY A 68 13.61 -16.99 22.48
CA GLY A 68 13.08 -16.42 23.72
C GLY A 68 11.57 -16.64 23.92
N SER A 69 11.17 -17.14 25.10
CA SER A 69 9.77 -17.42 25.46
C SER A 69 8.97 -16.15 25.76
N GLY A 70 7.80 -15.99 25.15
CA GLY A 70 6.89 -14.87 25.43
C GLY A 70 5.56 -14.97 24.67
N SER A 71 4.45 -14.84 25.37
CA SER A 71 3.08 -14.92 24.83
C SER A 71 2.82 -13.85 23.75
N SER A 72 2.37 -14.26 22.56
CA SER A 72 2.03 -13.36 21.45
C SER A 72 0.52 -13.13 21.33
N SER A 73 0.06 -12.01 21.88
CA SER A 73 -1.27 -11.45 21.63
C SER A 73 -1.41 -10.99 20.18
N SER A 74 -2.56 -11.28 19.56
CA SER A 74 -2.89 -10.87 18.19
C SER A 74 -2.75 -9.36 17.96
N GLY A 75 -1.92 -8.99 16.98
CA GLY A 75 -1.82 -7.64 16.44
C GLY A 75 -1.70 -7.73 14.93
N SER A 76 -2.78 -7.40 14.20
CA SER A 76 -2.77 -7.42 12.74
C SER A 76 -1.89 -6.29 12.20
N ASN A 77 -0.69 -6.66 11.74
CA ASN A 77 0.00 -5.90 10.73
C ASN A 77 -0.56 -6.33 9.38
N THR A 78 -1.35 -5.47 8.74
CA THR A 78 -1.83 -5.62 7.35
C THR A 78 -0.67 -5.45 6.37
N ASP A 79 0.16 -6.49 6.35
CA ASP A 79 1.30 -6.64 5.47
C ASP A 79 0.82 -6.68 4.00
N SER A 80 1.04 -5.56 3.31
CA SER A 80 0.62 -5.30 1.93
C SER A 80 1.53 -5.97 0.88
N SER A 81 2.48 -6.80 1.30
CA SER A 81 3.29 -7.62 0.40
C SER A 81 2.49 -8.74 -0.26
N LEU A 82 2.98 -9.19 -1.44
CA LEU A 82 2.46 -10.38 -2.12
C LEU A 82 3.17 -11.63 -1.60
N LYS A 83 2.41 -12.52 -0.96
CA LYS A 83 2.88 -13.78 -0.36
C LYS A 83 2.60 -14.94 -1.30
N VAL A 84 3.58 -15.82 -1.49
CA VAL A 84 3.39 -17.09 -2.21
C VAL A 84 2.79 -18.10 -1.24
N VAL A 85 1.60 -18.62 -1.55
CA VAL A 85 0.90 -19.59 -0.69
C VAL A 85 0.62 -20.87 -1.46
N SER A 86 0.92 -22.01 -0.84
CA SER A 86 0.54 -23.33 -1.31
C SER A 86 -0.80 -23.71 -0.67
N VAL A 87 -1.80 -24.06 -1.48
CA VAL A 87 -3.14 -24.49 -1.01
C VAL A 87 -3.29 -25.97 -1.33
N PRO A 88 -3.18 -26.89 -0.34
CA PRO A 88 -3.35 -28.32 -0.57
C PRO A 88 -4.74 -28.66 -1.12
N SER A 89 -4.86 -29.77 -1.84
CA SER A 89 -6.18 -30.32 -2.19
C SER A 89 -6.98 -30.63 -0.91
N GLY A 90 -8.29 -30.42 -0.93
CA GLY A 90 -9.16 -30.49 0.27
C GLY A 90 -9.05 -29.30 1.22
N LYS A 91 -8.29 -28.25 0.88
CA LYS A 91 -8.25 -26.98 1.62
C LYS A 91 -8.83 -25.83 0.80
N VAL A 92 -9.48 -24.89 1.49
CA VAL A 92 -9.84 -23.56 0.98
C VAL A 92 -8.87 -22.54 1.55
N LEU A 93 -8.32 -21.67 0.71
CA LEU A 93 -7.73 -20.41 1.16
C LEU A 93 -8.82 -19.35 1.12
N LEU A 94 -9.32 -18.98 2.30
CA LEU A 94 -10.26 -17.87 2.47
C LEU A 94 -9.48 -16.57 2.63
N GLY A 95 -9.81 -15.56 1.82
CA GLY A 95 -9.40 -14.18 2.07
C GLY A 95 -10.42 -13.47 2.96
N ASP A 96 -9.93 -12.46 3.69
CA ASP A 96 -10.79 -11.48 4.35
C ASP A 96 -11.17 -10.34 3.38
N GLU A 97 -11.92 -9.34 3.84
CA GLU A 97 -12.28 -8.16 3.06
C GLU A 97 -11.05 -7.45 2.45
N GLY A 98 -11.14 -7.05 1.18
CA GLY A 98 -10.05 -6.39 0.45
C GLY A 98 -8.90 -7.31 0.05
N THR A 99 -8.94 -8.60 0.38
CA THR A 99 -7.88 -9.55 0.02
C THR A 99 -7.85 -9.81 -1.47
N GLU A 100 -6.64 -9.80 -2.04
CA GLU A 100 -6.39 -10.07 -3.45
C GLU A 100 -5.67 -11.41 -3.62
N ILE A 101 -6.10 -12.20 -4.61
CA ILE A 101 -5.54 -13.52 -4.92
C ILE A 101 -5.24 -13.63 -6.42
N ILE A 102 -4.09 -14.21 -6.77
CA ILE A 102 -3.76 -14.60 -8.16
C ILE A 102 -3.43 -16.09 -8.20
N LEU A 103 -4.18 -16.87 -8.97
CA LEU A 103 -3.86 -18.28 -9.23
C LEU A 103 -2.65 -18.38 -10.16
N ARG A 104 -1.52 -18.94 -9.68
CA ARG A 104 -0.31 -19.13 -10.49
C ARG A 104 -0.14 -20.56 -11.00
N VAL A 105 -0.51 -21.55 -10.20
CA VAL A 105 -0.39 -22.98 -10.56
C VAL A 105 -1.61 -23.76 -10.07
N GLY A 106 -2.12 -24.64 -10.93
CA GLY A 106 -3.16 -25.62 -10.62
C GLY A 106 -4.51 -25.32 -11.24
N LYS A 107 -5.52 -26.11 -10.87
CA LYS A 107 -6.92 -25.91 -11.29
C LYS A 107 -7.75 -25.56 -10.07
N ALA A 108 -8.27 -24.35 -10.00
CA ALA A 108 -9.04 -23.86 -8.86
C ALA A 108 -10.48 -23.50 -9.24
N VAL A 109 -11.36 -23.52 -8.24
CA VAL A 109 -12.71 -22.98 -8.31
C VAL A 109 -12.93 -21.96 -7.19
N ALA A 110 -13.84 -21.01 -7.43
CA ALA A 110 -14.25 -20.03 -6.43
C ALA A 110 -15.01 -20.71 -5.28
N TYR A 111 -14.69 -20.31 -4.06
CA TYR A 111 -15.41 -20.64 -2.83
C TYR A 111 -16.11 -19.39 -2.31
N SER A 112 -17.35 -19.56 -1.86
CA SER A 112 -18.12 -18.56 -1.12
C SER A 112 -18.96 -19.26 -0.05
N SER A 113 -19.09 -18.64 1.11
CA SER A 113 -20.05 -19.03 2.16
C SER A 113 -21.50 -18.66 1.84
N ASP A 114 -21.73 -17.76 0.88
CA ASP A 114 -23.05 -17.29 0.45
C ASP A 114 -23.17 -17.16 -1.08
N SER A 115 -24.26 -16.54 -1.55
CA SER A 115 -24.67 -16.49 -2.95
C SER A 115 -23.91 -15.52 -3.87
N SER A 116 -23.20 -14.50 -3.37
CA SER A 116 -22.44 -13.59 -4.26
C SER A 116 -21.04 -14.16 -4.59
N GLY A 117 -20.38 -13.62 -5.62
CA GLY A 117 -19.10 -14.12 -6.10
C GLY A 117 -17.85 -13.31 -5.71
N ILE A 118 -16.71 -13.79 -6.21
CA ILE A 118 -15.40 -13.14 -6.13
C ILE A 118 -15.24 -12.30 -7.39
N VAL A 119 -14.79 -11.04 -7.25
CA VAL A 119 -14.63 -10.16 -8.39
C VAL A 119 -13.33 -10.51 -9.12
N ASP A 120 -13.44 -11.05 -10.32
CA ASP A 120 -12.33 -11.21 -11.25
C ASP A 120 -12.11 -9.90 -12.02
N LEU A 121 -11.13 -9.12 -11.56
CA LEU A 121 -10.78 -7.82 -12.12
C LEU A 121 -10.09 -7.93 -13.49
N THR A 122 -9.52 -9.09 -13.83
CA THR A 122 -8.87 -9.34 -15.13
C THR A 122 -9.87 -9.84 -16.17
N GLY A 123 -10.81 -10.69 -15.77
CA GLY A 123 -11.84 -11.25 -16.63
C GLY A 123 -13.14 -10.46 -16.69
N GLY A 124 -13.33 -9.47 -15.80
CA GLY A 124 -14.51 -8.61 -15.73
C GLY A 124 -15.78 -9.34 -15.28
N LYS A 125 -15.68 -10.26 -14.31
CA LYS A 125 -16.76 -11.20 -13.95
C LYS A 125 -16.91 -11.37 -12.44
N ASP A 126 -18.13 -11.70 -12.00
CA ASP A 126 -18.38 -12.20 -10.65
C ASP A 126 -18.30 -13.74 -10.64
N LEU A 127 -17.39 -14.30 -9.85
CA LEU A 127 -17.15 -15.74 -9.76
C LEU A 127 -17.86 -16.31 -8.53
N VAL A 128 -19.09 -16.77 -8.73
CA VAL A 128 -19.88 -17.47 -7.70
C VAL A 128 -19.29 -18.86 -7.39
N LYS A 129 -19.74 -19.45 -6.27
CA LYS A 129 -19.25 -20.75 -5.76
C LYS A 129 -19.25 -21.84 -6.86
N GLY A 130 -18.09 -22.46 -7.08
CA GLY A 130 -17.90 -23.52 -8.07
C GLY A 130 -17.44 -23.04 -9.46
N ASN A 131 -17.52 -21.73 -9.76
CA ASN A 131 -16.97 -21.21 -11.02
C ASN A 131 -15.46 -21.45 -11.10
N THR A 132 -14.98 -21.84 -12.28
CA THR A 132 -13.54 -22.03 -12.53
C THR A 132 -12.79 -20.71 -12.47
N ILE A 133 -11.64 -20.72 -11.81
CA ILE A 133 -10.71 -19.58 -11.77
C ILE A 133 -9.68 -19.75 -12.88
N ALA A 134 -9.54 -18.72 -13.72
CA ALA A 134 -8.49 -18.66 -14.72
C ALA A 134 -7.14 -18.30 -14.07
N SER A 135 -6.06 -18.92 -14.54
CA SER A 135 -4.70 -18.63 -14.06
C SER A 135 -4.30 -17.20 -14.43
N ASN A 136 -3.56 -16.54 -13.53
CA ASN A 136 -3.03 -15.18 -13.66
C ASN A 136 -4.07 -14.05 -13.64
N HIS A 137 -5.33 -14.35 -13.34
CA HIS A 137 -6.35 -13.34 -13.08
C HIS A 137 -6.19 -12.77 -11.67
N LEU A 138 -6.39 -11.45 -11.54
CA LEU A 138 -6.46 -10.75 -10.26
C LEU A 138 -7.88 -10.87 -9.70
N LEU A 139 -8.01 -11.61 -8.60
CA LEU A 139 -9.26 -11.79 -7.87
C LEU A 139 -9.28 -10.87 -6.65
N LEU A 140 -10.38 -10.14 -6.45
CA LEU A 140 -10.63 -9.33 -5.26
C LEU A 140 -11.76 -9.95 -4.44
N MET A 141 -11.56 -10.11 -3.13
CA MET A 141 -12.59 -10.48 -2.18
C MET A 141 -13.30 -9.21 -1.68
N PRO A 142 -14.57 -8.94 -2.05
CA PRO A 142 -15.23 -7.70 -1.62
C PRO A 142 -15.61 -7.68 -0.14
N ARG A 143 -15.44 -8.82 0.56
CA ARG A 143 -15.81 -9.10 1.95
C ARG A 143 -15.32 -10.50 2.32
N SER A 144 -15.29 -10.79 3.62
CA SER A 144 -14.87 -12.09 4.16
C SER A 144 -15.78 -13.27 3.76
N GLY A 145 -15.30 -14.50 3.99
CA GLY A 145 -16.02 -15.75 3.65
C GLY A 145 -15.82 -16.23 2.21
N ARG A 146 -14.89 -15.59 1.49
CA ARG A 146 -14.60 -15.80 0.06
C ARG A 146 -13.21 -16.37 -0.13
N GLY A 147 -13.00 -17.16 -1.17
CA GLY A 147 -11.68 -17.77 -1.36
C GLY A 147 -11.54 -18.69 -2.54
N VAL A 148 -10.42 -19.40 -2.58
CA VAL A 148 -10.07 -20.32 -3.66
C VAL A 148 -9.81 -21.72 -3.11
N THR A 149 -10.28 -22.73 -3.83
CA THR A 149 -10.06 -24.15 -3.50
C THR A 149 -9.73 -24.94 -4.76
N ALA A 150 -9.09 -26.10 -4.60
CA ALA A 150 -8.84 -27.01 -5.70
C ALA A 150 -10.15 -27.42 -6.40
N ALA A 151 -10.13 -27.47 -7.73
CA ALA A 151 -11.24 -27.99 -8.53
C ALA A 151 -11.44 -29.49 -8.24
N ALA A 152 -12.67 -30.00 -8.41
CA ALA A 152 -12.96 -31.42 -8.24
C ALA A 152 -12.03 -32.30 -9.11
N GLY A 153 -11.47 -33.35 -8.50
CA GLY A 153 -10.49 -34.24 -9.15
C GLY A 153 -9.06 -33.68 -9.24
N TYR A 154 -8.79 -32.42 -8.85
CA TYR A 154 -7.43 -31.90 -8.76
C TYR A 154 -6.80 -32.28 -7.41
N THR A 155 -5.89 -33.25 -7.44
CA THR A 155 -5.27 -33.86 -6.24
C THR A 155 -3.98 -33.18 -5.76
N LYS A 156 -3.40 -32.30 -6.57
CA LYS A 156 -2.18 -31.55 -6.22
C LYS A 156 -2.52 -30.25 -5.47
N SER A 157 -1.51 -29.62 -4.86
CA SER A 157 -1.67 -28.27 -4.31
C SER A 157 -1.80 -27.22 -5.41
N LEU A 158 -2.55 -26.15 -5.14
CA LEU A 158 -2.48 -24.90 -5.90
C LEU A 158 -1.27 -24.09 -5.44
N THR A 159 -0.75 -23.22 -6.31
CA THR A 159 0.12 -22.12 -5.90
C THR A 159 -0.57 -20.81 -6.25
N VAL A 160 -0.72 -19.94 -5.27
CA VAL A 160 -1.35 -18.63 -5.40
C VAL A 160 -0.42 -17.54 -4.88
N LEU A 161 -0.58 -16.33 -5.41
CA LEU A 161 -0.10 -15.11 -4.74
C LEU A 161 -1.27 -14.52 -3.96
N VAL A 162 -1.02 -14.04 -2.74
CA VAL A 162 -2.04 -13.42 -1.87
C VAL A 162 -1.50 -12.10 -1.32
N ARG A 163 -2.34 -11.07 -1.29
CA ARG A 163 -2.10 -9.80 -0.59
C ARG A 163 -3.34 -9.49 0.26
N GLY A 164 -3.13 -9.16 1.54
CA GLY A 164 -4.21 -9.08 2.54
C GLY A 164 -4.29 -10.32 3.44
N GLU A 165 -5.25 -10.32 4.35
CA GLU A 165 -5.41 -11.36 5.37
C GLU A 165 -6.07 -12.63 4.80
N TYR A 166 -5.57 -13.81 5.18
CA TYR A 166 -6.15 -15.07 4.74
C TYR A 166 -6.03 -16.17 5.79
N LYS A 167 -6.89 -17.18 5.67
CA LYS A 167 -6.85 -18.41 6.47
C LYS A 167 -7.02 -19.66 5.59
N LEU A 168 -6.28 -20.71 5.93
CA LEU A 168 -6.45 -22.04 5.33
C LEU A 168 -7.39 -22.87 6.19
N GLN A 169 -8.48 -23.37 5.60
CA GLN A 169 -9.46 -24.24 6.27
C GLN A 169 -9.67 -25.54 5.49
N SER A 170 -10.15 -26.59 6.15
CA SER A 170 -10.66 -27.78 5.44
C SER A 170 -11.91 -27.45 4.63
N VAL A 171 -12.07 -28.09 3.47
CA VAL A 171 -13.39 -28.30 2.87
C VAL A 171 -14.09 -29.38 3.70
N ASN A 172 -15.24 -29.05 4.29
CA ASN A 172 -16.19 -30.02 4.85
C ASN A 172 -17.21 -30.40 3.75
#